data_AF-A0A382WNZ0-F1
#
_entry.id   AF-A0A382WNZ0-F1
#
_cell.length_a   1.000
_cell.length_b   1.000
_cell.length_c   1.000
_cell.angle_alpha   90.00
_cell.angle_beta   90.00
_cell.angle_gamma   90.00
#
_symmetry.space_group_name_H-M   'P 1'
#
loop_
_entity.id
_entity.type
_entity.pdbx_description
1 polymer ?
#
loop_
_entity_poly.entity_id
_entity_poly.type
_entity_poly.pdbx_seq_one_letter_code
_entity_poly.pdbx_strand_id
1 'polypeptide(L)'
;VPRQFRNYTRHNGVYFVELANGDQTFFIRYKKDRKLIEERAGRRSQGWTAAKANRLRTERLAGKTASNADQRSREIAEKELKNNRWTFRKIFDEYLASRPGLKGRTNDIRRFNSYLEKDFDQKTPEEVTHFDIERLKRGLAKKNLKPATVRHALEVLRRLSNFATKHNLCPGISFVIEMPKVNNLMTEDL
;
A
#
# COMPACT_ATOMS: atom_id res chain seq x y z
N VAL A 1 35.34 5.16 8.16
CA VAL A 1 35.26 4.46 6.85
C VAL A 1 36.53 4.80 6.08
N PRO A 2 37.28 3.85 5.50
CA PRO A 2 38.51 4.14 4.77
C PRO A 2 38.25 5.17 3.66
N ARG A 3 39.21 6.07 3.43
CA ARG A 3 39.13 7.09 2.39
C ARG A 3 39.21 6.41 1.02
N GLN A 4 38.06 6.12 0.43
CA GLN A 4 37.98 5.48 -0.89
C GLN A 4 38.55 6.43 -1.95
N PHE A 5 39.55 5.97 -2.69
CA PHE A 5 40.16 6.74 -3.78
C PHE A 5 39.17 6.87 -4.94
N ARG A 6 38.98 8.12 -5.39
CA ARG A 6 38.10 8.44 -6.52
C ARG A 6 38.94 8.43 -7.80
N ASN A 7 38.64 7.50 -8.70
CA ASN A 7 39.28 7.41 -10.01
C ASN A 7 38.46 8.19 -11.04
N TYR A 8 38.97 9.34 -11.47
CA TYR A 8 38.31 10.19 -12.46
C TYR A 8 38.38 9.58 -13.85
N THR A 9 37.32 9.75 -14.62
CA THR A 9 37.26 9.29 -16.01
C THR A 9 37.43 10.46 -16.97
N ARG A 10 37.60 10.18 -18.27
CA ARG A 10 37.58 11.20 -19.33
C ARG A 10 36.29 12.03 -19.39
N HIS A 11 35.21 11.55 -18.78
CA HIS A 11 33.92 12.23 -18.77
C HIS A 11 33.80 13.09 -17.51
N ASN A 12 33.69 14.41 -17.69
CA ASN A 12 33.61 15.36 -16.59
C ASN A 12 32.42 15.07 -15.67
N GLY A 13 32.70 15.02 -14.37
CA GLY A 13 31.70 14.68 -13.36
C GLY A 13 31.37 13.18 -13.30
N VAL A 14 32.15 12.31 -13.93
CA VAL A 14 32.04 10.86 -13.78
C VAL A 14 33.34 10.31 -13.20
N TYR A 15 33.24 9.58 -12.10
CA TYR A 15 34.35 8.88 -11.46
C TYR A 15 33.90 7.50 -11.00
N PHE A 16 34.84 6.63 -10.68
CA PHE A 16 34.54 5.34 -10.06
C PHE A 16 35.36 5.13 -8.81
N VAL A 17 34.88 4.22 -7.96
CA VAL A 17 35.59 3.73 -6.78
C VAL A 17 35.78 2.23 -6.94
N GLU A 18 36.98 1.76 -6.66
CA GLU A 18 37.27 0.32 -6.62
C GLU A 18 36.81 -0.27 -5.29
N LEU A 19 36.15 -1.41 -5.36
CA LEU A 19 35.69 -2.18 -4.23
C LEU A 19 36.75 -3.22 -3.85
N ALA A 20 36.71 -3.68 -2.59
CA ALA A 20 37.66 -4.67 -2.09
C ALA A 20 37.65 -6.00 -2.87
N ASN A 21 36.56 -6.30 -3.57
CA ASN A 21 36.41 -7.49 -4.41
C ASN A 21 36.86 -7.28 -5.87
N GLY A 22 37.52 -6.16 -6.19
CA GLY A 22 37.98 -5.83 -7.55
C GLY A 22 36.90 -5.29 -8.49
N ASP A 23 35.65 -5.17 -8.05
CA ASP A 23 34.58 -4.54 -8.83
C ASP A 23 34.66 -3.00 -8.74
N GLN A 24 34.09 -2.30 -9.71
CA GLN A 24 34.13 -0.84 -9.80
C GLN A 24 32.73 -0.27 -9.71
N THR A 25 32.51 0.70 -8.82
CA THR A 25 31.23 1.43 -8.75
C THR A 25 31.39 2.81 -9.37
N PHE A 26 30.62 3.10 -10.42
CA PHE A 26 30.56 4.40 -11.07
C PHE A 26 29.63 5.36 -10.33
N PHE A 27 30.07 6.61 -10.22
CA PHE A 27 29.36 7.72 -9.64
C PHE A 27 29.29 8.89 -10.63
N ILE A 28 28.22 9.65 -10.54
CA ILE A 28 28.00 10.86 -11.33
C ILE A 28 27.82 12.06 -10.41
N ARG A 29 28.38 13.20 -10.83
CA ARG A 29 28.31 14.48 -10.13
C ARG A 29 27.86 15.56 -11.08
N TYR A 30 26.77 16.24 -10.74
CA TYR A 30 26.16 17.28 -11.58
C TYR A 30 25.49 18.35 -10.71
N LYS A 31 25.18 19.50 -11.31
CA LYS A 31 24.50 20.61 -10.63
C LYS A 31 23.10 20.78 -11.21
N LYS A 32 22.08 20.73 -10.37
CA LYS A 32 20.67 20.95 -10.74
C LYS A 32 20.04 21.86 -9.70
N ASP A 33 19.27 22.85 -10.13
CA ASP A 33 18.61 23.82 -9.23
C ASP A 33 19.56 24.47 -8.22
N ARG A 34 20.76 24.84 -8.70
CA ARG A 34 21.90 25.37 -7.92
C ARG A 34 22.48 24.41 -6.87
N LYS A 35 21.92 23.21 -6.69
CA LYS A 35 22.41 22.18 -5.79
C LYS A 35 23.35 21.22 -6.51
N LEU A 36 24.45 20.88 -5.85
CA LEU A 36 25.37 19.86 -6.33
C LEU A 36 24.89 18.49 -5.86
N ILE A 37 24.69 17.58 -6.80
CA ILE A 37 24.20 16.22 -6.55
C ILE A 37 25.31 15.24 -6.95
N GLU A 38 25.61 14.31 -6.07
CA GLU A 38 26.51 13.17 -6.29
C GLU A 38 25.71 11.90 -6.05
N GLU A 39 25.60 11.02 -7.04
CA GLU A 39 24.85 9.78 -6.92
C GLU A 39 25.52 8.61 -7.63
N ARG A 40 25.23 7.41 -7.14
CA ARG A 40 25.72 6.16 -7.70
C ARG A 40 24.99 5.86 -9.01
N ALA A 41 25.72 5.63 -10.08
CA ALA A 41 25.17 5.17 -11.36
C ALA A 41 24.99 3.65 -11.34
N GLY A 42 26.04 2.90 -11.04
CA GLY A 42 25.98 1.44 -10.92
C GLY A 42 27.35 0.76 -10.95
N ARG A 43 27.37 -0.58 -10.86
CA ARG A 43 28.62 -1.37 -10.82
C ARG A 43 29.05 -1.84 -12.21
N ARG A 44 30.37 -1.97 -12.41
CA ARG A 44 30.95 -2.53 -13.64
C ARG A 44 30.48 -3.96 -13.88
N SER A 45 30.38 -4.77 -12.84
CA SER A 45 29.77 -6.12 -12.89
C SER A 45 28.33 -6.12 -13.42
N GLN A 46 27.58 -5.02 -13.24
CA GLN A 46 26.22 -4.84 -13.77
C GLN A 46 26.21 -4.22 -15.20
N GLY A 47 27.36 -4.21 -15.89
CA GLY A 47 27.50 -3.64 -17.23
C GLY A 47 27.53 -2.11 -17.27
N TRP A 48 27.85 -1.44 -16.15
CA TRP A 48 28.07 0.00 -16.15
C TRP A 48 29.47 0.34 -16.66
N THR A 49 29.54 1.42 -17.44
CA THR A 49 30.78 1.98 -17.97
C THR A 49 30.79 3.49 -17.75
N ALA A 50 31.96 4.12 -17.85
CA ALA A 50 32.08 5.58 -17.76
C ALA A 50 31.19 6.31 -18.76
N ALA A 51 31.07 5.78 -19.99
CA ALA A 51 30.21 6.35 -21.02
C ALA A 51 28.72 6.23 -20.67
N LYS A 52 28.28 5.07 -20.15
CA LYS A 52 26.89 4.85 -19.71
C LYS A 52 26.54 5.74 -18.51
N ALA A 53 27.46 5.89 -17.55
CA ALA A 53 27.33 6.82 -16.44
C ALA A 53 27.24 8.28 -16.93
N ASN A 54 28.04 8.68 -17.92
CA ASN A 54 27.95 10.02 -18.48
C ASN A 54 26.61 10.27 -19.19
N ARG A 55 26.06 9.27 -19.90
CA ARG A 55 24.71 9.38 -20.49
C ARG A 55 23.65 9.62 -19.42
N LEU A 56 23.66 8.84 -18.34
CA LEU A 56 22.79 9.05 -17.18
C LEU A 56 22.96 10.47 -16.61
N ARG A 57 24.20 10.93 -16.42
CA ARG A 57 24.50 12.29 -15.95
C ARG A 57 23.87 13.36 -16.82
N THR A 58 23.97 13.23 -18.15
CA THR A 58 23.35 14.16 -19.10
C THR A 58 21.82 14.14 -19.00
N GLU A 59 21.20 12.97 -18.86
CA GLU A 59 19.75 12.85 -18.66
C GLU A 59 19.27 13.51 -17.37
N ARG A 60 20.02 13.34 -16.27
CA ARG A 60 19.75 14.02 -14.99
C ARG A 60 19.85 15.54 -15.10
N LEU A 61 20.90 16.03 -15.77
CA LEU A 61 21.11 17.46 -16.05
C LEU A 61 19.98 18.05 -16.90
N ALA A 62 19.55 17.32 -17.93
CA ALA A 62 18.43 17.71 -18.78
C ALA A 62 17.05 17.57 -18.11
N GLY A 63 16.99 17.06 -16.88
CA GLY A 63 15.74 16.86 -16.14
C GLY A 63 14.86 15.72 -16.66
N LYS A 64 15.36 14.89 -17.57
CA LYS A 64 14.59 13.78 -18.18
C LYS A 64 14.27 12.67 -17.17
N THR A 65 15.12 12.51 -16.14
CA THR A 65 14.96 11.47 -15.13
C THR A 65 15.25 12.03 -13.73
N ALA A 66 14.48 11.62 -12.71
CA ALA A 66 14.58 12.12 -11.32
C ALA A 66 15.73 11.45 -10.56
N SER A 67 16.46 12.19 -9.70
CA SER A 67 17.64 11.66 -8.99
C SER A 67 17.29 10.42 -8.14
N ASN A 68 18.30 9.61 -7.79
CA ASN A 68 18.10 8.44 -6.94
C ASN A 68 17.51 8.82 -5.58
N ALA A 69 17.89 9.98 -5.04
CA ALA A 69 17.34 10.50 -3.79
C ALA A 69 15.84 10.84 -3.94
N ASP A 70 15.47 11.48 -5.05
CA ASP A 70 14.07 11.81 -5.36
C ASP A 70 13.22 10.55 -5.62
N GLN A 71 13.80 9.56 -6.30
CA GLN A 71 13.13 8.27 -6.52
C GLN A 71 12.92 7.55 -5.20
N ARG A 72 13.95 7.48 -4.36
CA ARG A 72 13.85 6.86 -3.03
C ARG A 72 12.84 7.59 -2.14
N SER A 73 12.83 8.92 -2.13
CA SER A 73 11.87 9.68 -1.31
C SER A 73 10.43 9.45 -1.78
N ARG A 74 10.19 9.37 -3.10
CA ARG A 74 8.88 8.99 -3.65
C ARG A 74 8.48 7.58 -3.25
N GLU A 75 9.38 6.60 -3.37
CA GLU A 75 9.10 5.22 -2.95
C GLU A 75 8.80 5.11 -1.45
N ILE A 76 9.52 5.85 -0.61
CA ILE A 76 9.26 5.91 0.83
C ILE A 76 7.90 6.56 1.08
N ALA A 77 7.62 7.70 0.47
CA ALA A 77 6.34 8.39 0.63
C ALA A 77 5.17 7.52 0.15
N GLU A 78 5.31 6.82 -0.96
CA GLU A 78 4.29 5.87 -1.45
C GLU A 78 4.11 4.69 -0.48
N LYS A 79 5.20 4.14 0.07
CA LYS A 79 5.13 3.08 1.07
C LYS A 79 4.48 3.56 2.36
N GLU A 80 4.82 4.75 2.83
CA GLU A 80 4.22 5.36 4.01
C GLU A 80 2.74 5.66 3.79
N LEU A 81 2.35 6.21 2.64
CA LEU A 81 0.95 6.39 2.25
C LEU A 81 0.18 5.05 2.27
N LYS A 82 0.74 4.00 1.67
CA LYS A 82 0.12 2.66 1.69
C LYS A 82 0.07 2.07 3.10
N ASN A 83 1.12 2.25 3.90
CA ASN A 83 1.18 1.73 5.26
C ASN A 83 0.24 2.49 6.21
N ASN A 84 0.06 3.80 6.02
CA ASN A 84 -0.84 4.62 6.82
C ASN A 84 -2.29 4.49 6.39
N ARG A 85 -2.56 3.94 5.20
CA ARG A 85 -3.90 3.66 4.72
C ARG A 85 -4.47 2.39 5.36
N TRP A 86 -5.35 2.59 6.34
CA TRP A 86 -6.08 1.50 7.00
C TRP A 86 -7.31 1.08 6.18
N THR A 87 -7.08 0.21 5.20
CA THR A 87 -8.18 -0.39 4.42
C THR A 87 -8.95 -1.43 5.23
N PHE A 88 -10.18 -1.78 4.84
CA PHE A 88 -10.94 -2.83 5.51
C PHE A 88 -10.19 -4.16 5.56
N ARG A 89 -9.38 -4.51 4.54
CA ARG A 89 -8.55 -5.71 4.60
C ARG A 89 -7.56 -5.66 5.75
N LYS A 90 -6.78 -4.57 5.81
CA LYS A 90 -5.78 -4.38 6.85
C LYS A 90 -6.41 -4.34 8.25
N ILE A 91 -7.54 -3.64 8.37
CA ILE A 91 -8.33 -3.58 9.61
C ILE A 91 -8.86 -4.98 9.97
N PHE A 92 -9.30 -5.77 8.99
CA PHE A 92 -9.81 -7.11 9.20
C PHE A 92 -8.72 -8.07 9.70
N ASP A 93 -7.55 -8.03 9.08
CA ASP A 93 -6.41 -8.85 9.49
C ASP A 93 -5.96 -8.49 10.92
N GLU A 94 -5.88 -7.20 11.26
CA GLU A 94 -5.56 -6.72 12.61
C GLU A 94 -6.66 -7.08 13.65
N TYR A 95 -7.93 -6.93 13.27
CA TYR A 95 -9.08 -7.32 14.08
C TYR A 95 -9.05 -8.81 14.43
N LEU A 96 -8.65 -9.64 13.46
CA LEU A 96 -8.50 -11.07 13.65
C LEU A 96 -7.25 -11.40 14.47
N ALA A 97 -6.11 -10.75 14.23
CA ALA A 97 -4.88 -10.97 14.97
C ALA A 97 -5.04 -10.63 16.47
N SER A 98 -5.72 -9.53 16.78
CA SER A 98 -6.00 -9.09 18.15
C SER A 98 -7.02 -9.97 18.88
N ARG A 99 -7.72 -10.89 18.19
CA ARG A 99 -8.79 -11.73 18.76
C ARG A 99 -8.67 -13.19 18.31
N PRO A 100 -7.65 -13.93 18.77
CA PRO A 100 -7.43 -15.32 18.38
C PRO A 100 -8.60 -16.24 18.80
N GLY A 101 -9.23 -15.99 19.95
CA GLY A 101 -10.35 -16.77 20.49
C GLY A 101 -11.76 -16.32 20.05
N LEU A 102 -11.90 -15.53 18.98
CA LEU A 102 -13.19 -14.99 18.56
C LEU A 102 -14.17 -16.10 18.15
N LYS A 103 -15.26 -16.26 18.91
CA LYS A 103 -16.39 -17.11 18.50
C LYS A 103 -16.97 -16.60 17.17
N GLY A 104 -17.01 -17.46 16.15
CA GLY A 104 -17.47 -17.11 14.81
C GLY A 104 -16.41 -16.54 13.87
N ARG A 105 -15.12 -16.59 14.24
CA ARG A 105 -13.97 -16.20 13.39
C ARG A 105 -14.07 -16.72 11.96
N THR A 106 -14.30 -18.03 11.81
CA THR A 106 -14.41 -18.70 10.50
C THR A 106 -15.55 -18.15 9.66
N ASN A 107 -16.69 -17.82 10.29
CA ASN A 107 -17.83 -17.23 9.60
C ASN A 107 -17.54 -15.79 9.15
N ASP A 108 -16.87 -15.01 9.98
CA ASP A 108 -16.48 -13.64 9.63
C ASP A 108 -15.46 -13.63 8.47
N ILE A 109 -14.47 -14.52 8.48
CA ILE A 109 -13.52 -14.72 7.35
C ILE A 109 -14.27 -15.07 6.08
N ARG A 110 -15.15 -16.08 6.13
CA ARG A 110 -15.93 -16.50 4.97
C ARG A 110 -16.79 -15.37 4.42
N ARG A 111 -17.49 -14.64 5.28
CA ARG A 111 -18.36 -13.52 4.88
C ARG A 111 -17.56 -12.38 4.27
N PHE A 112 -16.43 -12.02 4.87
CA PHE A 112 -15.57 -10.97 4.34
C PHE A 112 -15.12 -11.32 2.92
N ASN A 113 -14.51 -12.49 2.75
CA ASN A 113 -13.98 -12.94 1.45
C ASN A 113 -15.10 -13.11 0.40
N SER A 114 -16.25 -13.66 0.79
CA SER A 114 -17.33 -13.98 -0.16
C SER A 114 -18.16 -12.76 -0.59
N TYR A 115 -18.30 -11.76 0.29
CA TYR A 115 -19.29 -10.70 0.14
C TYR A 115 -18.71 -9.29 0.14
N LEU A 116 -17.60 -9.05 0.84
CA LEU A 116 -17.06 -7.72 1.06
C LEU A 116 -15.77 -7.47 0.29
N GLU A 117 -14.94 -8.50 0.10
CA GLU A 117 -13.59 -8.39 -0.46
C GLU A 117 -13.58 -7.63 -1.79
N LYS A 118 -14.47 -8.01 -2.73
CA LYS A 118 -14.51 -7.38 -4.06
C LYS A 118 -14.70 -5.85 -4.02
N ASP A 119 -15.54 -5.34 -3.12
CA ASP A 119 -15.96 -3.93 -3.14
C ASP A 119 -15.29 -3.10 -2.04
N PHE A 120 -14.81 -3.72 -0.95
CA PHE A 120 -14.36 -3.03 0.26
C PHE A 120 -12.91 -3.33 0.68
N ASP A 121 -12.25 -4.38 0.16
CA ASP A 121 -10.91 -4.80 0.59
C ASP A 121 -9.88 -3.65 0.60
N GLN A 122 -9.92 -2.79 -0.42
CA GLN A 122 -9.01 -1.66 -0.62
C GLN A 122 -9.58 -0.30 -0.19
N LYS A 123 -10.83 -0.26 0.28
CA LYS A 123 -11.46 0.96 0.80
C LYS A 123 -11.12 1.17 2.26
N THR A 124 -10.97 2.41 2.66
CA THR A 124 -10.95 2.81 4.07
C THR A 124 -12.38 3.03 4.59
N PRO A 125 -12.63 3.00 5.90
CA PRO A 125 -13.96 3.30 6.46
C PRO A 125 -14.49 4.69 6.07
N GLU A 126 -13.61 5.70 5.96
CA GLU A 126 -13.97 7.07 5.56
C GLU A 126 -14.45 7.19 4.11
N GLU A 127 -13.93 6.34 3.21
CA GLU A 127 -14.29 6.34 1.79
C GLU A 127 -15.62 5.62 1.51
N VAL A 128 -16.19 4.96 2.52
CA VAL A 128 -17.49 4.28 2.36
C VAL A 128 -18.57 5.32 2.24
N THR A 129 -19.38 5.18 1.19
CA THR A 129 -20.55 6.03 0.96
C THR A 129 -21.85 5.24 1.17
N HIS A 130 -22.97 5.95 1.29
CA HIS A 130 -24.29 5.30 1.33
C HIS A 130 -24.56 4.47 0.07
N PHE A 131 -24.11 4.92 -1.10
CA PHE A 131 -24.24 4.19 -2.36
C PHE A 131 -23.49 2.86 -2.37
N ASP A 132 -22.35 2.77 -1.69
CA ASP A 132 -21.60 1.52 -1.57
C ASP A 132 -22.37 0.49 -0.76
N ILE A 133 -23.01 0.93 0.34
CA ILE A 133 -23.85 0.08 1.17
C ILE A 133 -25.08 -0.40 0.39
N GLU A 134 -25.74 0.49 -0.35
CA GLU A 134 -26.89 0.12 -1.18
C GLU A 134 -26.52 -0.77 -2.37
N ARG A 135 -25.32 -0.59 -2.93
CA ARG A 135 -24.77 -1.51 -3.94
C ARG A 135 -24.51 -2.89 -3.34
N LEU A 136 -23.91 -2.98 -2.16
CA LEU A 136 -23.69 -4.24 -1.46
C LEU A 136 -25.02 -4.95 -1.19
N LYS A 137 -26.01 -4.26 -0.60
CA LYS A 137 -27.34 -4.82 -0.34
C LYS A 137 -27.97 -5.41 -1.60
N ARG A 138 -27.99 -4.64 -2.70
CA ARG A 138 -28.51 -5.10 -4.00
C ARG A 138 -27.73 -6.29 -4.56
N GLY A 139 -26.40 -6.25 -4.46
CA GLY A 139 -25.52 -7.34 -4.92
C GLY A 139 -25.78 -8.65 -4.17
N LEU A 140 -26.03 -8.59 -2.86
CA LEU A 140 -26.37 -9.74 -2.05
C LEU A 140 -27.80 -10.23 -2.28
N ALA A 141 -28.75 -9.32 -2.48
CA ALA A 141 -30.13 -9.65 -2.84
C ALA A 141 -30.21 -10.40 -4.19
N LYS A 142 -29.43 -9.97 -5.20
CA LYS A 142 -29.34 -10.67 -6.50
C LYS A 142 -28.81 -12.11 -6.40
N LYS A 143 -28.08 -12.42 -5.33
CA LYS A 143 -27.60 -13.78 -5.03
C LYS A 143 -28.64 -14.63 -4.27
N ASN A 144 -29.88 -14.15 -4.12
CA ASN A 144 -30.96 -14.78 -3.35
C ASN A 144 -30.55 -15.15 -1.92
N LEU A 145 -29.70 -14.33 -1.28
CA LEU A 145 -29.26 -14.56 0.08
C LEU A 145 -30.35 -14.15 1.08
N LYS A 146 -30.48 -14.92 2.17
CA LYS A 146 -31.42 -14.60 3.26
C LYS A 146 -31.13 -13.21 3.85
N PRO A 147 -32.14 -12.45 4.32
CA PRO A 147 -31.96 -11.14 4.96
C PRO A 147 -30.96 -11.17 6.12
N ALA A 148 -30.93 -12.28 6.87
CA ALA A 148 -29.94 -12.51 7.93
C ALA A 148 -28.49 -12.46 7.42
N THR A 149 -28.21 -13.06 6.25
CA THR A 149 -26.87 -13.06 5.65
C THR A 149 -26.46 -11.65 5.22
N VAL A 150 -27.38 -10.88 4.65
CA VAL A 150 -27.15 -9.47 4.29
C VAL A 150 -26.81 -8.65 5.54
N ARG A 151 -27.61 -8.81 6.61
CA ARG A 151 -27.34 -8.18 7.90
C ARG A 151 -25.95 -8.55 8.42
N HIS A 152 -25.57 -9.83 8.39
CA HIS A 152 -24.26 -10.27 8.87
C HIS A 152 -23.09 -9.68 8.08
N ALA A 153 -23.22 -9.51 6.76
CA ALA A 153 -22.20 -8.85 5.94
C ALA A 153 -22.04 -7.37 6.34
N LEU A 154 -23.15 -6.65 6.51
CA LEU A 154 -23.14 -5.26 6.97
C LEU A 154 -22.59 -5.12 8.40
N GLU A 155 -22.88 -6.08 9.26
CA GLU A 155 -22.37 -6.10 10.63
C GLU A 155 -20.85 -6.34 10.69
N VAL A 156 -20.27 -7.08 9.73
CA VAL A 156 -18.81 -7.17 9.61
C VAL A 156 -18.22 -5.79 9.30
N LEU A 157 -18.74 -5.06 8.29
CA LEU A 157 -18.26 -3.70 7.98
C LEU A 157 -18.37 -2.75 9.17
N ARG A 158 -19.52 -2.73 9.84
CA ARG A 158 -19.76 -1.90 11.02
C ARG A 158 -18.77 -2.22 12.14
N ARG A 159 -18.55 -3.50 12.45
CA ARG A 159 -17.61 -3.93 13.51
C ARG A 159 -16.18 -3.54 13.19
N LEU A 160 -15.75 -3.68 11.93
CA LEU A 160 -14.40 -3.29 11.51
C LEU A 160 -14.20 -1.79 11.56
N SER A 161 -15.15 -1.01 11.07
CA SER A 161 -15.14 0.45 11.20
C SER A 161 -15.02 0.87 12.66
N ASN A 162 -15.86 0.32 13.54
CA ASN A 162 -15.83 0.66 14.96
C ASN A 162 -14.53 0.22 15.65
N PHE A 163 -13.97 -0.92 15.25
CA PHE A 163 -12.67 -1.38 15.75
C PHE A 163 -11.57 -0.39 15.36
N ALA A 164 -11.52 0.04 14.10
CA ALA A 164 -10.52 1.00 13.64
C ALA A 164 -10.61 2.33 14.40
N THR A 165 -11.82 2.87 14.58
CA THR A 165 -12.03 4.09 15.38
C THR A 165 -11.60 3.91 16.83
N LYS A 166 -12.00 2.80 17.47
CA LYS A 166 -11.69 2.53 18.88
C LYS A 166 -10.19 2.40 19.14
N HIS A 167 -9.45 1.87 18.17
CA HIS A 167 -8.01 1.68 18.26
C HIS A 167 -7.20 2.84 17.66
N ASN A 168 -7.87 3.96 17.32
CA ASN A 168 -7.24 5.15 16.72
C ASN A 168 -6.41 4.83 15.46
N LEU A 169 -6.86 3.85 14.67
CA LEU A 169 -6.19 3.43 13.43
C LEU A 169 -6.57 4.36 12.28
N CYS A 170 -7.87 4.59 12.13
CA CYS A 170 -8.44 5.60 11.24
C CYS A 170 -9.84 6.00 11.73
N PRO A 171 -10.33 7.17 11.31
CA PRO A 171 -11.74 7.50 11.42
C PRO A 171 -12.65 6.40 10.82
N GLY A 172 -13.84 6.27 11.42
CA GLY A 172 -14.84 5.29 11.00
C GLY A 172 -15.73 5.80 9.87
N ILE A 173 -16.68 4.96 9.46
CA ILE A 173 -17.76 5.36 8.55
C ILE A 173 -18.54 6.52 9.18
N SER A 174 -18.74 7.58 8.41
CA SER A 174 -19.30 8.86 8.87
C SER A 174 -20.82 8.88 9.05
N PHE A 175 -21.51 7.78 8.75
CA PHE A 175 -22.96 7.64 8.83
C PHE A 175 -23.37 6.29 9.42
N VAL A 176 -24.62 6.19 9.85
CA VAL A 176 -25.18 4.96 10.42
C VAL A 176 -25.61 4.01 9.29
N ILE A 177 -25.05 2.80 9.28
CA ILE A 177 -25.50 1.73 8.38
C ILE A 177 -26.84 1.19 8.87
N GLU A 178 -27.88 1.36 8.05
CA GLU A 178 -29.19 0.76 8.31
C GLU A 178 -29.19 -0.74 8.01
N MET A 179 -29.53 -1.53 9.04
CA MET A 179 -29.61 -2.98 8.96
C MET A 179 -30.97 -3.43 8.45
N PRO A 180 -31.04 -4.48 7.59
CA PRO A 180 -32.32 -5.02 7.16
C PRO A 180 -33.05 -5.68 8.34
N LYS A 181 -34.38 -5.58 8.36
CA LYS A 181 -35.24 -6.32 9.28
C LYS A 181 -35.16 -7.81 8.93
N VAL A 182 -34.95 -8.65 9.94
CA VAL A 182 -34.95 -10.11 9.79
C VAL A 182 -36.16 -10.63 10.54
N ASN A 183 -37.09 -11.27 9.83
CA ASN A 183 -38.23 -11.93 10.45
C ASN A 183 -37.79 -13.33 10.89
N ASN A 184 -37.65 -13.54 12.19
CA ASN A 184 -37.35 -14.85 12.78
C ASN A 184 -38.67 -15.56 13.16
N LEU A 185 -39.59 -15.73 12.21
CA LEU A 185 -40.73 -16.61 12.44
C LEU A 185 -40.23 -18.05 12.40
N MET A 186 -40.19 -18.68 13.56
CA MET A 186 -39.85 -20.08 13.74
C MET A 186 -41.09 -20.91 13.39
N THR A 187 -41.13 -21.52 12.21
CA THR A 187 -42.09 -22.59 11.93
C THR A 187 -41.53 -23.85 12.59
N GLU A 188 -42.03 -24.15 13.78
CA GLU A 188 -41.98 -25.52 14.29
C GLU A 188 -43.05 -26.30 13.52
N ASP A 189 -42.62 -27.13 12.58
CA ASP A 189 -43.48 -28.14 11.98
C ASP A 189 -43.72 -29.23 13.05
N LEU A 190 -45.01 -29.48 13.34
CA LEU A 190 -45.53 -30.49 14.27
C LEU A 190 -45.33 -31.92 13.77
#